data_AF-A0A7I8VFY0-F1
#
_entry.id   AF-A0A7I8VFY0-F1
#
_cell.length_a   1.000
_cell.length_b   1.000
_cell.length_c   1.000
_cell.angle_alpha   90.00
_cell.angle_beta   90.00
_cell.angle_gamma   90.00
#
_symmetry.space_group_name_H-M   'P 1'
#
loop_
_entity.id
_entity.type
_entity.pdbx_description
1 polymer ?
#
loop_
_entity_poly.entity_id
_entity_poly.type
_entity_poly.pdbx_seq_one_letter_code
_entity_poly.pdbx_strand_id
1 'polypeptide(L)'
;MKKTNPQVMNDHTENKSKQATIQADSRATMVPNDLDISESEDESSEEREDFNIENIQPQSLIYEPAPKAENFVQCVITRQKLGINGSLHPTYYLHLEKDNSKKGFLLAARKKNATKGNYVISNDETNIAVNGSGYIGKLKSDLLGRHFTMHQRNVGNADKEVIAVAYEHNAFGLKGPKKMNVLIPEQGFQYNLIDRLKDSKLYNMMLLKNKTPSWNDEINSYQLNFNGRVKRASVKNFQIVHMHDDDIVLQFGKVDEEVFIMDYKYPFSALQAFVVSLSSLDH
;
A
#
# COMPACT_ATOMS: atom_id res chain seq x y z
N MET A 1 18.85 41.43 -71.05
CA MET A 1 18.52 40.69 -72.29
C MET A 1 18.26 39.23 -71.96
N LYS A 2 17.14 38.69 -72.46
CA LYS A 2 16.78 37.28 -72.74
C LYS A 2 17.22 36.13 -71.79
N LYS A 3 16.18 35.53 -71.16
CA LYS A 3 15.84 34.09 -71.00
C LYS A 3 16.96 33.04 -71.13
N THR A 4 17.05 32.12 -70.16
CA THR A 4 16.57 30.70 -70.25
C THR A 4 16.83 29.92 -68.95
N ASN A 5 15.84 29.12 -68.55
CA ASN A 5 15.94 27.85 -67.77
C ASN A 5 15.69 26.72 -68.82
N PRO A 6 15.72 25.38 -68.55
CA PRO A 6 16.06 24.59 -67.35
C PRO A 6 16.84 23.26 -67.65
N GLN A 7 16.89 22.36 -66.66
CA GLN A 7 16.93 20.87 -66.71
C GLN A 7 18.22 20.08 -66.39
N VAL A 8 18.17 19.42 -65.22
CA VAL A 8 18.27 17.97 -64.93
C VAL A 8 19.34 17.15 -65.68
N MET A 9 20.31 16.58 -64.94
CA MET A 9 20.54 15.12 -64.84
C MET A 9 21.68 14.76 -63.86
N ASN A 10 21.37 13.75 -63.04
CA ASN A 10 22.20 12.70 -62.42
C ASN A 10 23.54 13.04 -61.78
N ASP A 11 23.64 12.69 -60.49
CA ASP A 11 24.89 12.20 -59.92
C ASP A 11 24.66 10.86 -59.20
N HIS A 12 25.43 9.85 -59.62
CA HIS A 12 25.52 8.53 -59.03
C HIS A 12 26.60 8.57 -57.94
N THR A 13 26.28 8.17 -56.72
CA THR A 13 27.27 7.60 -55.80
C THR A 13 26.68 6.38 -55.08
N GLU A 14 27.20 5.21 -55.45
CA GLU A 14 27.09 3.95 -54.72
C GLU A 14 27.87 4.05 -53.39
N ASN A 15 27.39 3.45 -52.28
CA ASN A 15 27.81 2.09 -51.88
C ASN A 15 27.39 1.72 -50.43
N LYS A 16 26.92 0.46 -50.34
CA LYS A 16 27.12 -0.54 -49.27
C LYS A 16 26.38 -0.39 -47.93
N SER A 17 25.18 -0.98 -47.95
CA SER A 17 24.56 -1.71 -46.85
C SER A 17 25.47 -2.85 -46.33
N LYS A 18 25.60 -2.97 -45.01
CA LYS A 18 26.10 -4.17 -44.32
C LYS A 18 24.99 -4.71 -43.42
N GLN A 19 24.32 -5.76 -43.89
CA GLN A 19 23.57 -6.70 -43.06
C GLN A 19 24.56 -7.73 -42.51
N ALA A 20 24.58 -7.92 -41.20
CA ALA A 20 25.33 -8.99 -40.56
C ALA A 20 24.36 -10.11 -40.16
N THR A 21 24.44 -11.21 -40.90
CA THR A 21 23.84 -12.51 -40.63
C THR A 21 24.63 -13.19 -39.49
N ILE A 22 23.96 -13.67 -38.45
CA ILE A 22 24.54 -14.61 -37.49
C ILE A 22 23.84 -15.95 -37.68
N GLN A 23 24.62 -16.91 -38.19
CA GLN A 23 24.29 -18.33 -38.29
C GLN A 23 24.32 -18.99 -36.91
N ALA A 24 23.39 -19.91 -36.71
CA ALA A 24 23.34 -20.80 -35.56
C ALA A 24 24.55 -21.75 -35.53
N ASP A 25 25.22 -21.82 -34.38
CA ASP A 25 26.21 -22.84 -34.08
C ASP A 25 25.67 -23.76 -32.99
N SER A 26 25.81 -25.06 -33.23
CA SER A 26 25.23 -26.14 -32.44
C SER A 26 26.36 -26.86 -31.74
N ARG A 27 26.49 -26.65 -30.43
CA ARG A 27 27.38 -27.44 -29.59
C ARG A 27 26.72 -27.71 -28.25
N ALA A 28 26.37 -28.97 -28.06
CA ALA A 28 25.78 -29.55 -26.88
C ALA A 28 26.71 -29.38 -25.66
N THR A 29 26.13 -28.95 -24.54
CA THR A 29 26.70 -29.18 -23.21
C THR A 29 25.59 -29.75 -22.34
N MET A 30 25.86 -30.97 -21.86
CA MET A 30 24.98 -31.81 -21.06
C MET A 30 24.58 -31.11 -19.75
N VAL A 31 23.27 -31.00 -19.50
CA VAL A 31 22.69 -30.72 -18.19
C VAL A 31 22.25 -32.06 -17.61
N PRO A 32 22.73 -32.51 -16.43
CA PRO A 32 22.18 -33.69 -15.78
C PRO A 32 20.74 -33.46 -15.34
N ASN A 33 19.91 -34.43 -15.71
CA ASN A 33 18.49 -34.56 -15.43
C ASN A 33 18.24 -34.95 -13.95
N ASP A 34 16.99 -34.76 -13.52
CA ASP A 34 16.30 -35.46 -12.43
C ASP A 34 16.54 -34.98 -10.99
N LEU A 35 15.80 -33.95 -10.60
CA LEU A 35 15.15 -33.90 -9.28
C LEU A 35 13.64 -33.83 -9.51
N ASP A 36 13.01 -35.00 -9.56
CA ASP A 36 11.58 -35.16 -9.33
C ASP A 36 11.27 -34.63 -7.92
N ILE A 37 10.88 -33.36 -7.84
CA ILE A 37 10.15 -32.84 -6.69
C ILE A 37 8.69 -32.95 -7.09
N SER A 38 8.04 -34.01 -6.61
CA SER A 38 6.60 -34.12 -6.62
C SER A 38 6.03 -32.91 -5.86
N GLU A 39 5.55 -31.91 -6.60
CA GLU A 39 4.67 -30.88 -6.06
C GLU A 39 3.39 -31.58 -5.62
N SER A 40 3.27 -31.83 -4.32
CA SER A 40 2.01 -32.17 -3.70
C SER A 40 1.10 -30.95 -3.82
N GLU A 41 0.16 -31.00 -4.76
CA GLU A 41 -1.01 -30.15 -4.81
C GLU A 41 -1.89 -30.45 -3.57
N ASP A 42 -1.48 -29.92 -2.41
CA ASP A 42 -2.37 -29.76 -1.27
C ASP A 42 -3.24 -28.51 -1.48
N GLU A 43 -4.10 -28.53 -2.51
CA GLU A 43 -5.28 -27.67 -2.56
C GLU A 43 -6.32 -28.21 -1.56
N SER A 44 -6.03 -28.05 -0.27
CA SER A 44 -7.09 -28.04 0.72
C SER A 44 -7.67 -26.62 0.74
N SER A 45 -8.86 -26.46 0.16
CA SER A 45 -9.69 -25.28 0.36
C SER A 45 -10.13 -25.27 1.83
N GLU A 46 -9.27 -24.82 2.73
CA GLU A 46 -9.66 -24.50 4.10
C GLU A 46 -10.75 -23.43 4.02
N GLU A 47 -12.00 -23.83 4.25
CA GLU A 47 -13.11 -22.89 4.43
C GLU A 47 -12.74 -21.96 5.59
N ARG A 48 -12.38 -20.71 5.27
CA ARG A 48 -12.04 -19.71 6.29
C ARG A 48 -13.34 -19.32 7.01
N GLU A 49 -13.48 -19.73 8.27
CA GLU A 49 -14.65 -19.35 9.06
C GLU A 49 -14.64 -17.86 9.44
N ASP A 50 -15.83 -17.26 9.54
CA ASP A 50 -16.00 -15.91 10.06
C ASP A 50 -15.65 -15.87 11.56
N PHE A 51 -14.84 -14.90 11.99
CA PHE A 51 -14.57 -14.71 13.42
C PHE A 51 -15.61 -13.81 14.07
N ASN A 52 -15.95 -14.09 15.34
CA ASN A 52 -16.73 -13.16 16.15
C ASN A 52 -15.83 -12.10 16.77
N ILE A 53 -15.94 -10.88 16.26
CA ILE A 53 -15.18 -9.72 16.72
C ILE A 53 -15.44 -9.35 18.20
N GLU A 54 -16.58 -9.74 18.77
CA GLU A 54 -16.91 -9.47 20.18
C GLU A 54 -16.01 -10.23 21.15
N ASN A 55 -15.45 -11.36 20.71
CA ASN A 55 -14.59 -12.18 21.54
C ASN A 55 -13.14 -11.70 21.51
N ILE A 56 -12.81 -10.70 20.68
CA ILE A 56 -11.45 -10.19 20.53
C ILE A 56 -11.28 -8.95 21.40
N GLN A 57 -10.24 -8.97 22.22
CA GLN A 57 -9.85 -7.79 23.00
C GLN A 57 -9.33 -6.69 22.07
N PRO A 58 -9.92 -5.49 22.05
CA PRO A 58 -9.52 -4.43 21.10
C PRO A 58 -8.03 -4.10 21.10
N GLN A 59 -7.37 -4.20 22.26
CA GLN A 59 -5.94 -3.91 22.39
C GLN A 59 -5.05 -4.94 21.67
N SER A 60 -5.44 -6.21 21.55
CA SER A 60 -4.62 -7.21 20.85
C SER A 60 -4.53 -6.92 19.35
N LEU A 61 -5.64 -6.45 18.76
CA LEU A 61 -5.74 -6.05 17.36
C LEU A 61 -4.74 -4.96 16.95
N ILE A 62 -4.21 -4.19 17.91
CA ILE A 62 -3.24 -3.13 17.61
C ILE A 62 -1.97 -3.71 17.01
N TYR A 63 -1.45 -4.78 17.59
CA TYR A 63 -0.14 -5.34 17.24
C TYR A 63 -0.22 -6.66 16.48
N GLU A 64 -1.25 -7.46 16.76
CA GLU A 64 -1.43 -8.77 16.16
C GLU A 64 -2.14 -8.64 14.80
N PRO A 65 -1.74 -9.45 13.80
CA PRO A 65 -2.53 -9.60 12.58
C PRO A 65 -3.97 -10.00 12.90
N ALA A 66 -4.92 -9.53 12.11
CA ALA A 66 -6.29 -10.04 12.18
C ALA A 66 -6.30 -11.57 11.97
N PRO A 67 -7.30 -12.27 12.56
CA PRO A 67 -7.50 -13.69 12.30
C PRO A 67 -7.60 -13.99 10.79
N LYS A 68 -7.11 -15.15 10.38
CA LYS A 68 -7.32 -15.65 9.01
C LYS A 68 -8.80 -16.08 8.89
N ALA A 69 -9.60 -15.25 8.26
CA ALA A 69 -11.06 -15.40 8.15
C ALA A 69 -11.60 -14.67 6.92
N GLU A 70 -12.86 -14.96 6.56
CA GLU A 70 -13.53 -14.29 5.43
C GLU A 70 -14.00 -12.88 5.75
N ASN A 71 -14.46 -12.61 6.97
CA ASN A 71 -14.93 -11.28 7.35
C ASN A 71 -13.80 -10.28 7.67
N PHE A 72 -14.11 -8.99 7.53
CA PHE A 72 -13.19 -7.91 7.90
C PHE A 72 -13.32 -7.53 9.37
N VAL A 73 -12.19 -7.13 9.98
CA VAL A 73 -12.22 -6.24 11.13
C VAL A 73 -12.63 -4.86 10.65
N GLN A 74 -13.81 -4.40 11.06
CA GLN A 74 -14.36 -3.13 10.61
C GLN A 74 -13.98 -1.98 11.54
N CYS A 75 -13.48 -0.89 10.98
CA CYS A 75 -13.10 0.30 11.75
C CYS A 75 -13.53 1.60 11.07
N VAL A 76 -13.57 2.66 11.88
CA VAL A 76 -13.80 4.03 11.44
C VAL A 76 -12.65 4.93 11.90
N ILE A 77 -12.18 5.77 10.98
CA ILE A 77 -11.22 6.84 11.24
C ILE A 77 -11.98 8.16 11.26
N THR A 78 -11.83 8.91 12.34
CA THR A 78 -12.34 10.29 12.43
C THR A 78 -11.19 11.29 12.54
N ARG A 79 -11.23 12.36 11.73
CA ARG A 79 -10.25 13.44 11.73
C ARG A 79 -10.77 14.64 12.51
N GLN A 80 -9.96 15.15 13.44
CA GLN A 80 -10.12 16.47 14.04
C GLN A 80 -9.17 17.43 13.32
N LYS A 81 -9.73 18.34 12.51
CA LYS A 81 -8.97 19.33 11.71
C LYS A 81 -8.14 20.26 12.58
N LEU A 82 -8.76 20.82 13.61
CA LEU A 82 -8.08 21.53 14.69
C LEU A 82 -7.62 20.45 15.66
N GLY A 83 -6.31 20.21 15.71
CA GLY A 83 -5.71 19.25 16.60
C GLY A 83 -5.87 19.64 18.07
N ILE A 84 -5.25 18.85 18.95
CA ILE A 84 -5.29 19.06 20.40
C ILE A 84 -4.89 20.51 20.72
N ASN A 85 -5.71 21.18 21.55
CA ASN A 85 -5.57 22.58 21.96
C ASN A 85 -5.61 23.59 20.79
N GLY A 86 -6.33 23.29 19.71
CA GLY A 86 -6.49 24.21 18.56
C GLY A 86 -5.29 24.26 17.62
N SER A 87 -4.37 23.29 17.72
CA SER A 87 -3.20 23.19 16.85
C SER A 87 -3.60 23.00 15.38
N LEU A 88 -2.84 23.58 14.45
CA LEU A 88 -3.03 23.41 12.99
C LEU A 88 -2.69 22.00 12.47
N HIS A 89 -2.31 21.07 13.36
CA HIS A 89 -1.95 19.72 12.99
C HIS A 89 -3.11 18.76 13.27
N PRO A 90 -3.73 18.18 12.23
CA PRO A 90 -4.88 17.33 12.43
C PRO A 90 -4.52 16.08 13.24
N THR A 91 -5.49 15.65 14.04
CA THR A 91 -5.44 14.39 14.78
C THR A 91 -6.44 13.41 14.18
N TYR A 92 -6.05 12.16 14.05
CA TYR A 92 -6.86 11.07 13.53
C TYR A 92 -7.08 10.04 14.63
N TYR A 93 -8.30 9.55 14.78
CA TYR A 93 -8.66 8.55 15.77
C TYR A 93 -9.28 7.35 15.10
N LEU A 94 -8.71 6.18 15.34
CA LEU A 94 -9.19 4.90 14.89
C LEU A 94 -10.05 4.25 15.97
N HIS A 95 -11.26 3.86 15.59
CA HIS A 95 -12.18 3.14 16.44
C HIS A 95 -12.64 1.87 15.75
N LEU A 96 -12.81 0.80 16.53
CA LEU A 96 -13.56 -0.37 16.09
C LEU A 96 -15.02 0.01 15.81
N GLU A 97 -15.54 -0.45 14.69
CA GLU A 97 -16.92 -0.24 14.26
C GLU A 97 -17.71 -1.56 14.37
N LYS A 98 -18.93 -1.48 14.90
CA LYS A 98 -19.91 -2.57 14.85
C LYS A 98 -21.31 -1.98 14.75
N ASP A 99 -22.14 -2.56 13.89
CA ASP A 99 -23.53 -2.14 13.67
C ASP A 99 -23.62 -0.63 13.38
N ASN A 100 -22.69 -0.13 12.55
CA ASN A 100 -22.53 1.29 12.21
C ASN A 100 -22.30 2.23 13.42
N SER A 101 -21.81 1.69 14.54
CA SER A 101 -21.51 2.42 15.77
C SER A 101 -20.06 2.20 16.21
N LYS A 102 -19.43 3.24 16.78
CA LYS A 102 -18.10 3.12 17.39
C LYS A 102 -18.20 2.28 18.66
N LYS A 103 -17.37 1.24 18.78
CA LYS A 103 -17.37 0.32 19.94
C LYS A 103 -16.14 0.39 20.82
N GLY A 104 -14.99 0.82 20.29
CA GLY A 104 -13.76 0.90 21.08
C GLY A 104 -12.70 1.74 20.40
N PHE A 105 -12.03 2.59 21.19
CA PHE A 105 -10.84 3.30 20.73
C PHE A 105 -9.67 2.32 20.57
N LEU A 106 -8.91 2.47 19.48
CA LEU A 106 -7.72 1.67 19.20
C LEU A 106 -6.46 2.54 19.20
N LEU A 107 -6.44 3.54 18.32
CA LEU A 107 -5.24 4.32 18.02
C LEU A 107 -5.58 5.78 17.75
N ALA A 108 -4.67 6.66 18.12
CA ALA A 108 -4.67 8.05 17.71
C ALA A 108 -3.36 8.40 16.99
N ALA A 109 -3.45 9.19 15.93
CA ALA A 109 -2.30 9.69 15.19
C ALA A 109 -2.36 11.20 15.06
N ARG A 110 -1.32 11.88 15.52
CA ARG A 110 -1.18 13.34 15.39
C ARG A 110 -0.14 13.66 14.34
N LYS A 111 -0.52 14.43 13.32
CA LYS A 111 0.44 14.94 12.33
C LYS A 111 1.43 15.89 13.02
N LYS A 112 2.71 15.86 12.65
CA LYS A 112 3.73 16.74 13.26
C LYS A 112 3.97 18.03 12.51
N ASN A 113 3.88 17.97 11.19
CA ASN A 113 4.16 19.09 10.30
C ASN A 113 3.04 19.16 9.27
N ALA A 114 2.62 20.34 8.85
CA ALA A 114 1.60 20.45 7.79
C ALA A 114 2.09 19.88 6.45
N THR A 115 3.38 20.04 6.16
CA THR A 115 4.01 19.78 4.84
C THR A 115 4.65 18.41 4.70
N LYS A 116 4.86 17.66 5.79
CA LYS A 116 5.48 16.33 5.76
C LYS A 116 4.55 15.31 6.39
N GLY A 117 4.54 14.09 5.84
CA GLY A 117 3.71 13.01 6.35
C GLY A 117 4.31 12.26 7.52
N ASN A 118 4.67 13.04 8.55
CA ASN A 118 5.21 12.53 9.79
C ASN A 118 4.14 12.56 10.87
N TYR A 119 3.87 11.40 11.48
CA TYR A 119 2.86 11.23 12.52
C TYR A 119 3.48 10.66 13.80
N VAL A 120 2.91 11.05 14.93
CA VAL A 120 3.09 10.34 16.21
C VAL A 120 1.86 9.50 16.43
N ILE A 121 2.04 8.23 16.79
CA ILE A 121 0.96 7.28 17.02
C ILE A 121 0.95 6.85 18.49
N SER A 122 -0.25 6.80 19.06
CA SER A 122 -0.49 6.47 20.47
C SER A 122 -1.72 5.56 20.60
N ASN A 123 -1.74 4.66 21.58
CA ASN A 123 -2.95 4.01 22.08
C ASN A 123 -3.53 4.70 23.33
N ASP A 124 -3.15 5.95 23.56
CA ASP A 124 -3.79 6.86 24.50
C ASP A 124 -4.49 7.96 23.70
N GLU A 125 -5.82 8.01 23.81
CA GLU A 125 -6.67 8.99 23.13
C GLU A 125 -6.39 10.43 23.56
N THR A 126 -5.98 10.61 24.81
CA THR A 126 -5.78 11.92 25.45
C THR A 126 -4.35 12.43 25.33
N ASN A 127 -3.39 11.52 25.18
CA ASN A 127 -1.96 11.85 25.14
C ASN A 127 -1.24 11.23 23.94
N ILE A 128 -1.07 12.05 22.89
CA ILE A 128 -0.38 11.67 21.64
C ILE A 128 1.01 12.31 21.57
N ALA A 129 1.74 12.28 22.69
CA ALA A 129 3.11 12.78 22.78
C ALA A 129 4.14 11.65 22.67
N VAL A 130 5.34 11.95 22.19
CA VAL A 130 6.42 10.96 22.04
C VAL A 130 6.86 10.38 23.39
N ASN A 131 6.79 11.18 24.45
CA ASN A 131 7.07 10.80 25.83
C ASN A 131 5.81 10.31 26.58
N GLY A 132 4.66 10.23 25.91
CA GLY A 132 3.44 9.69 26.51
C GLY A 132 3.58 8.19 26.79
N SER A 133 2.87 7.72 27.82
CA SER A 133 2.77 6.30 28.18
C SER A 133 2.18 5.47 27.05
N GLY A 134 1.19 6.02 26.32
CA GLY A 134 0.57 5.35 25.18
C GLY A 134 1.35 5.41 23.87
N TYR A 135 2.56 6.00 23.83
CA TYR A 135 3.30 6.11 22.57
C TYR A 135 3.65 4.74 21.98
N ILE A 136 3.24 4.54 20.74
CA ILE A 136 3.50 3.33 19.96
C ILE A 136 4.65 3.53 18.99
N GLY A 137 4.77 4.69 18.36
CA GLY A 137 5.74 4.87 17.30
C GLY A 137 5.49 6.09 16.42
N LYS A 138 6.17 6.11 15.26
CA LYS A 138 6.10 7.19 14.29
C LYS A 138 6.01 6.65 12.87
N LEU A 139 5.03 7.14 12.12
CA LEU A 139 5.05 7.07 10.67
C LEU A 139 5.93 8.22 10.16
N LYS A 140 6.90 7.91 9.31
CA LYS A 140 7.78 8.91 8.67
C LYS A 140 7.63 8.86 7.18
N SER A 141 7.51 10.02 6.54
CA SER A 141 7.58 10.16 5.09
C SER A 141 8.98 10.57 4.64
N ASP A 142 9.34 10.22 3.40
CA ASP A 142 10.45 10.87 2.70
C ASP A 142 10.10 12.33 2.35
N LEU A 143 11.07 13.06 1.79
CA LEU A 143 10.93 14.48 1.47
C LEU A 143 9.84 14.74 0.42
N LEU A 144 9.59 13.78 -0.46
CA LEU A 144 8.63 13.89 -1.56
C LEU A 144 7.24 13.34 -1.21
N GLY A 145 7.07 12.80 0.01
CA GLY A 145 5.82 12.18 0.43
C GLY A 145 5.47 10.93 -0.39
N ARG A 146 6.46 10.22 -0.92
CA ARG A 146 6.28 9.03 -1.77
C ARG A 146 6.57 7.72 -1.05
N HIS A 147 7.44 7.77 -0.05
CA HIS A 147 7.80 6.61 0.74
C HIS A 147 7.46 6.88 2.19
N PHE A 148 6.80 5.93 2.84
CA PHE A 148 6.43 6.00 4.23
C PHE A 148 6.88 4.74 4.96
N THR A 149 7.40 4.90 6.17
CA THR A 149 7.82 3.80 7.02
C THR A 149 7.27 3.98 8.42
N MET A 150 6.65 2.94 8.96
CA MET A 150 6.23 2.92 10.35
C MET A 150 7.33 2.35 11.24
N HIS A 151 7.86 3.20 12.12
CA HIS A 151 8.79 2.80 13.17
C HIS A 151 8.04 2.58 14.48
N GLN A 152 7.91 1.32 14.88
CA GLN A 152 7.29 0.91 16.14
C GLN A 152 8.33 0.92 17.27
N ARG A 153 7.94 1.48 18.42
CA ARG A 153 8.72 1.49 19.65
C ARG A 153 9.05 0.06 20.07
N ASN A 154 10.31 -0.16 20.39
CA ASN A 154 10.80 -1.43 20.92
C ASN A 154 11.54 -1.14 22.23
N VAL A 155 10.84 -1.28 23.36
CA VAL A 155 11.38 -0.88 24.67
C VAL A 155 12.71 -1.60 24.95
N GLY A 156 13.73 -0.84 25.34
CA GLY A 156 15.07 -1.37 25.60
C GLY A 156 15.91 -1.68 24.36
N ASN A 157 15.40 -1.43 23.15
CA ASN A 157 16.05 -1.76 21.88
C ASN A 157 15.82 -0.64 20.84
N ALA A 158 16.41 -0.79 19.65
CA ALA A 158 16.10 0.08 18.52
C ALA A 158 14.66 -0.16 18.01
N ASP A 159 13.98 0.93 17.63
CA ASP A 159 12.67 0.91 16.99
C ASP A 159 12.69 0.00 15.75
N LYS A 160 11.60 -0.75 15.53
CA LYS A 160 11.47 -1.69 14.41
C LYS A 160 10.65 -1.10 13.27
N GLU A 161 11.05 -1.33 12.03
CA GLU A 161 10.19 -1.07 10.87
C GLU A 161 9.19 -2.20 10.71
N VAL A 162 7.90 -1.90 10.84
CA VAL A 162 6.83 -2.93 10.85
C VAL A 162 5.98 -2.94 9.58
N ILE A 163 6.08 -1.88 8.77
CA ILE A 163 5.45 -1.76 7.46
C ILE A 163 6.03 -0.56 6.70
N ALA A 164 6.09 -0.67 5.38
CA ALA A 164 6.43 0.42 4.48
C ALA A 164 5.41 0.57 3.36
N VAL A 165 5.22 1.80 2.90
CA VAL A 165 4.35 2.16 1.79
C VAL A 165 5.14 2.96 0.77
N ALA A 166 5.03 2.61 -0.51
CA ALA A 166 5.67 3.32 -1.61
C ALA A 166 4.65 3.66 -2.70
N TYR A 167 4.63 4.93 -3.11
CA TYR A 167 3.86 5.43 -4.23
C TYR A 167 4.76 5.59 -5.45
N GLU A 168 4.43 4.88 -6.53
CA GLU A 168 5.16 5.01 -7.79
C GLU A 168 4.73 6.27 -8.54
N HIS A 169 5.64 6.79 -9.37
CA HIS A 169 5.28 7.81 -10.34
C HIS A 169 4.60 7.14 -11.53
N ASN A 170 3.47 7.69 -11.96
CA ASN A 170 2.95 7.34 -13.29
C ASN A 170 3.97 7.83 -14.32
N ALA A 171 4.49 6.91 -15.13
CA ALA A 171 5.37 7.27 -16.23
C ALA A 171 4.58 8.10 -17.27
N PHE A 172 5.24 9.11 -17.84
CA PHE A 172 4.83 9.81 -19.07
C PHE A 172 3.37 10.31 -19.14
N GLY A 173 2.91 11.06 -18.14
CA GLY A 173 1.67 11.85 -18.26
C GLY A 173 0.37 11.04 -18.29
N LEU A 174 0.43 9.73 -18.03
CA LEU A 174 -0.76 8.89 -17.88
C LEU A 174 -1.51 9.29 -16.60
N LYS A 175 -2.70 9.85 -16.78
CA LYS A 175 -3.62 10.18 -15.68
C LYS A 175 -4.25 8.88 -15.18
N GLY A 176 -3.99 8.53 -13.94
CA GLY A 176 -4.57 7.36 -13.27
C GLY A 176 -4.19 7.34 -11.77
N PRO A 177 -4.89 6.55 -10.94
CA PRO A 177 -4.50 6.32 -9.55
C PRO A 177 -3.05 5.82 -9.50
N LYS A 178 -2.21 6.44 -8.65
CA LYS A 178 -0.81 6.03 -8.54
C LYS A 178 -0.71 4.62 -7.98
N LYS A 179 0.20 3.82 -8.52
CA LYS A 179 0.50 2.49 -7.95
C LYS A 179 1.04 2.66 -6.54
N MET A 180 0.51 1.86 -5.64
CA MET A 180 0.82 1.85 -4.22
C MET A 180 1.24 0.45 -3.83
N ASN A 181 2.49 0.33 -3.39
CA ASN A 181 3.09 -0.90 -2.90
C ASN A 181 3.16 -0.83 -1.38
N VAL A 182 2.73 -1.90 -0.71
CA VAL A 182 2.77 -2.04 0.74
C VAL A 182 3.62 -3.25 1.08
N LEU A 183 4.64 -3.06 1.90
CA LEU A 183 5.60 -4.11 2.25
C LEU A 183 5.54 -4.39 3.75
N ILE A 184 5.23 -5.63 4.10
CA ILE A 184 5.19 -6.12 5.49
C ILE A 184 6.31 -7.15 5.67
N PRO A 185 7.26 -6.94 6.59
CA PRO A 185 8.28 -7.96 6.90
C PRO A 185 7.69 -9.10 7.71
N GLU A 186 8.24 -10.29 7.55
CA GLU A 186 8.03 -11.39 8.50
C GLU A 186 8.61 -11.05 9.88
N GLN A 187 8.02 -11.62 10.93
CA GLN A 187 8.44 -11.37 12.30
C GLN A 187 9.90 -11.79 12.53
N GLY A 188 10.62 -11.00 13.33
CA GLY A 188 11.99 -11.32 13.75
C GLY A 188 13.08 -10.70 12.89
N PHE A 189 12.77 -10.18 11.71
CA PHE A 189 13.75 -9.51 10.87
C PHE A 189 13.70 -7.99 10.98
N GLN A 190 14.88 -7.35 11.01
CA GLN A 190 15.01 -5.90 10.96
C GLN A 190 15.69 -5.51 9.65
N TYR A 191 14.97 -4.74 8.84
CA TYR A 191 15.43 -4.26 7.56
C TYR A 191 15.12 -2.77 7.42
N ASN A 192 15.81 -2.11 6.49
CA ASN A 192 15.29 -0.89 5.87
C ASN A 192 14.35 -1.32 4.74
N LEU A 193 13.05 -1.27 5.00
CA LEU A 193 12.03 -1.83 4.12
C LEU A 193 11.97 -1.11 2.75
N ILE A 194 12.19 0.20 2.73
CA ILE A 194 12.17 0.98 1.49
C ILE A 194 13.35 0.62 0.59
N ASP A 195 14.54 0.43 1.16
CA ASP A 195 15.71 0.02 0.38
C ASP A 195 15.53 -1.42 -0.16
N ARG A 196 14.93 -2.31 0.63
CA ARG A 196 14.59 -3.67 0.18
C ARG A 196 13.60 -3.68 -0.97
N LEU A 197 12.57 -2.83 -0.90
CA LEU A 197 11.60 -2.67 -1.97
C LEU A 197 12.26 -2.19 -3.26
N LYS A 198 13.13 -1.16 -3.18
CA LYS A 198 13.86 -0.63 -4.35
C LYS A 198 14.81 -1.65 -4.96
N ASP A 199 15.50 -2.41 -4.14
CA ASP A 199 16.43 -3.47 -4.57
C ASP A 199 15.72 -4.74 -5.04
N SER A 200 14.40 -4.83 -4.96
CA SER A 200 13.61 -6.05 -5.22
C SER A 200 14.05 -7.26 -4.38
N LYS A 201 14.59 -7.03 -3.17
CA LYS A 201 15.05 -8.05 -2.23
C LYS A 201 13.94 -8.38 -1.23
N LEU A 202 12.94 -9.12 -1.69
CA LEU A 202 11.66 -9.34 -0.99
C LEU A 202 11.59 -10.66 -0.20
N TYR A 203 12.72 -11.33 0.04
CA TYR A 203 12.74 -12.55 0.85
C TYR A 203 12.26 -12.25 2.29
N ASN A 204 11.43 -13.13 2.85
CA ASN A 204 10.79 -12.98 4.16
C ASN A 204 9.96 -11.68 4.29
N MET A 205 9.30 -11.28 3.20
CA MET A 205 8.45 -10.11 3.14
C MET A 205 7.22 -10.38 2.29
N MET A 206 6.12 -9.75 2.67
CA MET A 206 4.87 -9.78 1.94
C MET A 206 4.68 -8.45 1.23
N LEU A 207 4.70 -8.50 -0.10
CA LEU A 207 4.36 -7.37 -0.95
C LEU A 207 2.87 -7.41 -1.29
N LEU A 208 2.19 -6.29 -1.08
CA LEU A 208 0.79 -6.07 -1.41
C LEU A 208 0.69 -4.84 -2.33
N LYS A 209 -0.37 -4.76 -3.13
CA LYS A 209 -0.57 -3.68 -4.12
C LYS A 209 -1.97 -3.08 -3.99
N ASN A 210 -2.16 -1.85 -4.42
CA ASN A 210 -3.53 -1.35 -4.58
C ASN A 210 -4.27 -2.10 -5.70
N LYS A 211 -5.55 -2.38 -5.48
CA LYS A 211 -6.44 -2.89 -6.51
C LYS A 211 -6.61 -1.86 -7.62
N THR A 212 -6.54 -2.31 -8.86
CA THR A 212 -6.86 -1.47 -10.01
C THR A 212 -8.38 -1.37 -10.15
N PRO A 213 -8.97 -0.17 -10.31
CA PRO A 213 -10.40 -0.04 -10.52
C PRO A 213 -10.88 -0.84 -11.74
N SER A 214 -12.04 -1.48 -11.62
CA SER A 214 -12.72 -2.11 -12.75
C SER A 214 -13.63 -1.12 -13.44
N TRP A 215 -13.79 -1.26 -14.75
CA TRP A 215 -14.78 -0.50 -15.50
C TRP A 215 -16.19 -0.87 -15.05
N ASN A 216 -17.05 0.12 -14.80
CA ASN A 216 -18.46 -0.07 -14.53
C ASN A 216 -19.28 0.56 -15.66
N ASP A 217 -19.98 -0.27 -16.43
CA ASP A 217 -20.80 0.14 -17.59
C ASP A 217 -22.02 0.97 -17.20
N GLU A 218 -22.66 0.68 -16.07
CA GLU A 218 -23.92 1.34 -15.64
C GLU A 218 -23.72 2.85 -15.41
N ILE A 219 -22.54 3.21 -14.92
CA ILE A 219 -22.16 4.57 -14.55
C ILE A 219 -20.95 5.08 -15.35
N ASN A 220 -20.58 4.36 -16.41
CA ASN A 220 -19.59 4.73 -17.42
C ASN A 220 -18.27 5.26 -16.82
N SER A 221 -17.77 4.58 -15.77
CA SER A 221 -16.57 5.01 -15.04
C SER A 221 -15.84 3.87 -14.34
N TYR A 222 -14.53 4.05 -14.13
CA TYR A 222 -13.69 3.14 -13.37
C TYR A 222 -13.94 3.27 -11.86
N GLN A 223 -14.33 2.18 -11.20
CA GLN A 223 -14.67 2.17 -9.77
C GLN A 223 -14.12 0.96 -9.03
N LEU A 224 -14.06 1.09 -7.71
CA LEU A 224 -13.83 0.00 -6.77
C LEU A 224 -15.15 -0.29 -6.05
N ASN A 225 -15.49 -1.57 -5.90
CA ASN A 225 -16.68 -1.96 -5.14
C ASN A 225 -16.34 -2.07 -3.65
N PHE A 226 -16.92 -1.18 -2.84
CA PHE A 226 -16.77 -1.16 -1.38
C PHE A 226 -17.99 -1.75 -0.64
N ASN A 227 -18.89 -2.46 -1.35
CA ASN A 227 -20.10 -3.08 -0.80
C ASN A 227 -20.93 -2.11 0.07
N GLY A 228 -21.06 -0.86 -0.39
CA GLY A 228 -21.80 0.19 0.32
C GLY A 228 -21.09 0.83 1.53
N ARG A 229 -19.89 0.37 1.93
CA ARG A 229 -19.13 0.97 3.04
C ARG A 229 -18.62 2.38 2.74
N VAL A 230 -18.26 2.65 1.49
CA VAL A 230 -17.81 3.98 1.03
C VAL A 230 -18.96 4.73 0.39
N LYS A 231 -19.16 5.99 0.81
CA LYS A 231 -20.33 6.80 0.40
C LYS A 231 -19.95 8.03 -0.42
N ARG A 232 -18.67 8.41 -0.47
CA ARG A 232 -18.21 9.60 -1.20
C ARG A 232 -17.05 9.27 -2.13
N ALA A 233 -17.15 9.68 -3.39
CA ALA A 233 -16.05 9.58 -4.34
C ALA A 233 -14.84 10.40 -3.86
N SER A 234 -13.65 9.81 -3.93
CA SER A 234 -12.39 10.46 -3.60
C SER A 234 -11.22 9.70 -4.21
N VAL A 235 -10.17 10.41 -4.62
CA VAL A 235 -8.87 9.81 -5.02
C VAL A 235 -8.19 9.07 -3.86
N LYS A 236 -8.69 9.26 -2.64
CA LYS A 236 -8.22 8.62 -1.41
C LYS A 236 -8.86 7.25 -1.16
N ASN A 237 -9.91 6.89 -1.91
CA ASN A 237 -10.55 5.60 -1.75
C ASN A 237 -9.68 4.54 -2.42
N PHE A 238 -9.28 3.51 -1.69
CA PHE A 238 -8.44 2.44 -2.22
C PHE A 238 -8.77 1.10 -1.56
N GLN A 239 -8.40 0.04 -2.25
CA GLN A 239 -8.34 -1.32 -1.73
C GLN A 239 -6.91 -1.82 -1.90
N ILE A 240 -6.39 -2.56 -0.94
CA ILE A 240 -5.12 -3.30 -1.03
C ILE A 240 -5.45 -4.76 -1.19
N VAL A 241 -4.71 -5.42 -2.08
CA VAL A 241 -4.88 -6.83 -2.38
C VAL A 241 -3.56 -7.59 -2.28
N HIS A 242 -3.65 -8.88 -2.01
CA HIS A 242 -2.57 -9.82 -2.25
C HIS A 242 -2.20 -9.87 -3.74
N MET A 243 -0.94 -10.16 -4.05
CA MET A 243 -0.48 -10.15 -5.44
C MET A 243 -1.01 -11.33 -6.27
N HIS A 244 -1.35 -12.44 -5.61
CA HIS A 244 -1.61 -13.73 -6.27
C HIS A 244 -3.10 -13.98 -6.56
N ASP A 245 -3.98 -13.62 -5.64
CA ASP A 245 -5.42 -13.97 -5.67
C ASP A 245 -6.35 -12.74 -5.72
N ASP A 246 -5.79 -11.53 -5.74
CA ASP A 246 -6.51 -10.26 -5.67
C ASP A 246 -7.51 -10.16 -4.48
N ASP A 247 -7.31 -10.97 -3.42
CA ASP A 247 -8.12 -10.93 -2.19
C ASP A 247 -7.93 -9.58 -1.49
N ILE A 248 -9.05 -8.95 -1.12
CA ILE A 248 -9.05 -7.61 -0.54
C ILE A 248 -8.75 -7.72 0.96
N VAL A 249 -7.55 -7.27 1.34
CA VAL A 249 -7.04 -7.36 2.70
C VAL A 249 -7.10 -6.04 3.47
N LEU A 250 -7.27 -4.92 2.77
CA LEU A 250 -7.56 -3.62 3.36
C LEU A 250 -8.42 -2.79 2.41
N GLN A 251 -9.49 -2.21 2.93
CA GLN A 251 -10.28 -1.21 2.22
C GLN A 251 -10.36 0.08 3.04
N PHE A 252 -10.15 1.19 2.36
CA PHE A 252 -10.21 2.51 2.96
C PHE A 252 -11.00 3.45 2.04
N GLY A 253 -11.85 4.26 2.63
CA GLY A 253 -12.55 5.26 1.85
C GLY A 253 -13.41 6.23 2.64
N LYS A 254 -13.82 7.29 1.96
CA LYS A 254 -14.50 8.43 2.55
C LYS A 254 -16.00 8.17 2.69
N VAL A 255 -16.53 8.40 3.89
CA VAL A 255 -17.98 8.39 4.15
C VAL A 255 -18.51 9.79 4.41
N ASP A 256 -17.70 10.65 5.04
CA ASP A 256 -18.00 12.07 5.19
C ASP A 256 -16.73 12.92 5.15
N GLU A 257 -16.81 14.25 5.32
CA GLU A 257 -15.68 15.17 5.20
C GLU A 257 -14.50 14.78 6.10
N GLU A 258 -14.81 14.38 7.32
CA GLU A 258 -13.88 14.06 8.40
C GLU A 258 -13.94 12.58 8.85
N VAL A 259 -14.68 11.75 8.11
CA VAL A 259 -14.97 10.37 8.51
C VAL A 259 -14.65 9.43 7.36
N PHE A 260 -13.87 8.40 7.67
CA PHE A 260 -13.41 7.39 6.72
C PHE A 260 -13.64 6.00 7.31
N ILE A 261 -14.01 5.03 6.48
CA ILE A 261 -13.96 3.61 6.84
C ILE A 261 -12.54 3.09 6.63
N MET A 262 -12.16 2.12 7.45
CA MET A 262 -10.93 1.36 7.31
C MET A 262 -11.22 -0.07 7.77
N ASP A 263 -11.34 -0.99 6.82
CA ASP A 263 -11.59 -2.40 7.15
C ASP A 263 -10.43 -3.24 6.69
N TYR A 264 -9.98 -4.16 7.52
CA TYR A 264 -8.80 -4.96 7.25
C TYR A 264 -8.98 -6.43 7.61
N LYS A 265 -8.19 -7.28 6.99
CA LYS A 265 -8.05 -8.71 7.28
C LYS A 265 -6.59 -9.04 7.53
N TYR A 266 -6.32 -10.32 7.82
CA TYR A 266 -4.98 -10.88 7.66
C TYR A 266 -4.42 -10.44 6.28
N PRO A 267 -3.16 -9.97 6.19
CA PRO A 267 -2.08 -10.05 7.18
C PRO A 267 -1.94 -8.84 8.12
N PHE A 268 -2.84 -7.86 8.03
CA PHE A 268 -2.68 -6.59 8.72
C PHE A 268 -3.04 -6.68 10.21
N SER A 269 -2.26 -6.00 11.05
CA SER A 269 -2.75 -5.49 12.33
C SER A 269 -3.45 -4.14 12.17
N ALA A 270 -4.20 -3.70 13.18
CA ALA A 270 -4.84 -2.37 13.17
C ALA A 270 -3.80 -1.25 13.02
N LEU A 271 -2.63 -1.36 13.66
CA LEU A 271 -1.56 -0.38 13.50
C LEU A 271 -1.08 -0.28 12.06
N GLN A 272 -0.82 -1.42 11.42
CA GLN A 272 -0.34 -1.46 10.04
C GLN A 272 -1.39 -0.93 9.06
N ALA A 273 -2.65 -1.38 9.17
CA ALA A 273 -3.75 -0.86 8.35
C ALA A 273 -3.96 0.65 8.52
N PHE A 274 -3.84 1.14 9.76
CA PHE A 274 -4.00 2.56 10.07
C PHE A 274 -2.93 3.42 9.42
N VAL A 275 -1.65 3.02 9.48
CA VAL A 275 -0.58 3.83 8.88
C VAL A 275 -0.60 3.83 7.35
N VAL A 276 -1.05 2.73 6.73
CA VAL A 276 -1.30 2.66 5.29
C VAL A 276 -2.42 3.63 4.90
N SER A 277 -3.46 3.72 5.73
CA SER A 277 -4.55 4.68 5.53
C SER A 277 -4.11 6.13 5.75
N LEU A 278 -3.23 6.39 6.74
CA LEU A 278 -2.70 7.73 6.99
C LEU A 278 -1.79 8.22 5.86
N SER A 279 -0.99 7.34 5.24
CA SER A 279 -0.13 7.75 4.13
C SER A 279 -0.92 8.24 2.90
N SER A 280 -2.11 7.69 2.65
CA SER A 280 -2.99 8.14 1.55
C SER A 280 -3.66 9.49 1.82
N LEU A 281 -3.77 9.89 3.08
CA LEU A 281 -4.38 11.16 3.47
C LEU A 281 -3.45 12.35 3.21
N ASP A 282 -2.15 12.09 3.13
CA ASP A 282 -1.08 13.05 2.92
C ASP A 282 -0.52 13.09 1.50
N HIS A 283 -0.73 12.04 0.71
CA HIS A 283 -0.32 11.95 -0.68
C HIS A 283 -1.43 12.47 -1.63
#